data_AF-A0A7K1AZ68-F1
#
_entry.id   AF-A0A7K1AZ68-F1
#
_cell.length_a   1.000
_cell.length_b   1.000
_cell.length_c   1.000
_cell.angle_alpha   90.00
_cell.angle_beta   90.00
_cell.angle_gamma   90.00
#
_symmetry.space_group_name_H-M   'P 1'
#
loop_
_entity.id
_entity.type
_entity.pdbx_description
1 polymer ?
#
loop_
_entity_poly.entity_id
_entity_poly.type
_entity_poly.pdbx_seq_one_letter_code
_entity_poly.pdbx_strand_id
1 'polypeptide(L)'
;MTQLSVNEIWVYPVKSMVGGTVESCLINELGIVGDRLWAVRDIDNGGIRGAKKLGGLMKLSAQFVNGSEVVEITLPDGSMVRSDDAQANDLVSRAIGANVQLEYLRPASDLDHYRRGAPSSDDMMEELRGVFGRDTDEPLPDFSVFPPEVMEFESPPGTYYDCWPLMVMTTSALRSLRQALPDSVIDVRRFRPSLVIDTGEQTGHPEFGWAGKTARLGECEIEFQSPCPRCVMVTRDVGSDIAGDRAVLRHIIRELDQNLGVYAKIIKPGVVAAGDSMRFM
;
A
#
# COMPACT_ATOMS: atom_id res chain seq x y z
N MET A 1 -6.17 30.27 6.35
CA MET A 1 -5.43 29.07 5.90
C MET A 1 -6.17 27.87 6.46
N THR A 2 -6.57 26.93 5.61
CA THR A 2 -7.23 25.70 6.08
C THR A 2 -6.24 24.93 6.94
N GLN A 3 -6.64 24.56 8.15
CA GLN A 3 -5.86 23.71 9.04
C GLN A 3 -5.87 22.29 8.49
N LEU A 4 -4.68 21.72 8.26
CA LEU A 4 -4.54 20.32 7.85
C LEU A 4 -4.75 19.42 9.07
N SER A 5 -5.41 18.28 8.89
CA SER A 5 -5.65 17.31 9.97
C SER A 5 -5.67 15.88 9.46
N VAL A 6 -5.48 14.91 10.35
CA VAL A 6 -5.62 13.49 10.03
C VAL A 6 -7.12 13.18 9.86
N ASN A 7 -7.54 12.79 8.67
CA ASN A 7 -8.91 12.39 8.36
C ASN A 7 -9.15 10.91 8.66
N GLU A 8 -8.27 10.05 8.15
CA GLU A 8 -8.35 8.60 8.32
C GLU A 8 -6.96 8.02 8.58
N ILE A 9 -6.91 7.01 9.44
CA ILE A 9 -5.73 6.16 9.67
C ILE A 9 -6.10 4.76 9.22
N TRP A 10 -5.28 4.17 8.35
CA TRP A 10 -5.53 2.88 7.75
C TRP A 10 -4.46 1.87 8.15
N VAL A 11 -4.90 0.66 8.50
CA VAL A 11 -4.05 -0.46 8.88
C VAL A 11 -4.38 -1.68 8.02
N TYR A 12 -3.35 -2.31 7.48
CA TYR A 12 -3.40 -3.45 6.57
C TYR A 12 -2.59 -4.61 7.16
N PRO A 13 -3.19 -5.48 7.99
CA PRO A 13 -2.49 -6.57 8.67
C PRO A 13 -1.67 -7.48 7.73
N VAL A 14 -2.20 -7.71 6.53
CA VAL A 14 -1.56 -8.51 5.49
C VAL A 14 -1.21 -7.64 4.28
N LYS A 15 0.03 -7.76 3.79
CA LYS A 15 0.51 -7.07 2.57
C LYS A 15 -0.46 -7.33 1.42
N SER A 16 -0.94 -6.26 0.80
CA SER A 16 -1.87 -6.24 -0.34
C SER A 16 -3.34 -6.58 -0.07
N MET A 17 -3.71 -7.14 1.08
CA MET A 17 -5.13 -7.38 1.40
C MET A 17 -5.79 -6.11 1.91
N VAL A 18 -7.10 -5.96 1.67
CA VAL A 18 -7.89 -4.80 2.14
C VAL A 18 -7.83 -4.73 3.67
N GLY A 19 -7.51 -3.55 4.17
CA GLY A 19 -7.40 -3.26 5.60
C GLY A 19 -8.64 -2.55 6.14
N GLY A 20 -8.50 -1.94 7.31
CA GLY A 20 -9.55 -1.16 7.96
C GLY A 20 -9.03 0.15 8.53
N THR A 21 -9.95 1.00 8.97
CA THR A 21 -9.64 2.27 9.63
C THR A 21 -9.57 2.11 11.15
N VAL A 22 -8.73 2.92 11.79
CA VAL A 22 -8.64 3.02 13.25
C VAL A 22 -8.74 4.48 13.69
N GLU A 23 -9.26 4.71 14.90
CA GLU A 23 -9.37 6.06 15.47
C GLU A 23 -8.02 6.61 15.94
N SER A 24 -7.11 5.72 16.36
CA SER A 24 -5.75 6.08 16.74
C SER A 24 -4.79 4.91 16.54
N CYS A 25 -3.51 5.22 16.40
CA CYS A 25 -2.45 4.22 16.29
C CYS A 25 -1.15 4.70 16.95
N LEU A 26 -0.32 3.74 17.34
CA LEU A 26 1.07 3.99 17.66
C LEU A 26 1.91 3.87 16.39
N ILE A 27 2.72 4.89 16.10
CA ILE A 27 3.71 4.87 15.03
C ILE A 27 5.10 4.72 15.66
N ASN A 28 5.85 3.69 15.27
CA ASN A 28 7.25 3.48 15.65
C ASN A 28 8.19 3.78 14.48
N GLU A 29 9.48 3.50 14.64
CA GLU A 29 10.51 3.73 13.62
C GLU A 29 10.27 2.94 12.32
N LEU A 30 9.52 1.84 12.39
CA LEU A 30 9.21 0.95 11.26
C LEU A 30 7.87 1.26 10.60
N GLY A 31 7.02 2.10 11.18
CA GLY A 31 5.70 2.45 10.65
C GLY A 31 4.57 2.34 11.68
N ILE A 32 3.35 2.14 11.21
CA ILE A 32 2.19 1.91 12.11
C ILE A 32 2.34 0.53 12.75
N VAL A 33 2.21 0.47 14.09
CA VAL A 33 2.22 -0.80 14.83
C VAL A 33 1.00 -1.63 14.44
N GLY A 34 1.22 -2.89 14.08
CA GLY A 34 0.17 -3.75 13.56
C GLY A 34 -0.15 -3.51 12.09
N ASP A 35 0.69 -2.80 11.33
CA ASP A 35 0.52 -2.71 9.88
C ASP A 35 1.53 -3.61 9.15
N ARG A 36 1.02 -4.37 8.16
CA ARG A 36 1.79 -5.25 7.26
C ARG A 36 2.75 -6.21 7.99
N LEU A 37 2.28 -6.90 9.03
CA LEU A 37 3.05 -7.94 9.73
C LEU A 37 2.93 -9.32 9.07
N TRP A 38 1.98 -9.50 8.16
CA TRP A 38 1.84 -10.71 7.36
C TRP A 38 2.04 -10.41 5.88
N ALA A 39 2.54 -11.38 5.13
CA ALA A 39 2.56 -11.36 3.68
C ALA A 39 2.31 -12.77 3.13
N VAL A 40 2.15 -12.88 1.81
CA VAL A 40 2.13 -14.18 1.15
C VAL A 40 3.47 -14.46 0.47
N ARG A 41 3.99 -15.67 0.66
CA ARG A 41 5.06 -16.23 -0.15
C ARG A 41 4.45 -17.02 -1.29
N ASP A 42 4.95 -16.80 -2.50
CA ASP A 42 4.64 -17.61 -3.66
C ASP A 42 5.52 -18.85 -3.64
N ILE A 43 4.91 -20.03 -3.55
CA ILE A 43 5.63 -21.30 -3.40
C ILE A 43 6.21 -21.75 -4.74
N ASP A 44 5.54 -21.42 -5.84
CA ASP A 44 5.94 -21.87 -7.17
C ASP A 44 7.11 -21.03 -7.70
N ASN A 45 7.05 -19.71 -7.51
CA ASN A 45 8.09 -18.78 -8.00
C ASN A 45 9.08 -18.32 -6.92
N GLY A 46 8.83 -18.69 -5.66
CA GLY A 46 9.58 -18.19 -4.52
C GLY A 46 9.33 -16.71 -4.21
N GLY A 47 9.86 -16.29 -3.06
CA GLY A 47 9.82 -14.91 -2.59
C GLY A 47 8.43 -14.44 -2.14
N ILE A 48 8.41 -13.29 -1.47
CA ILE A 48 7.18 -12.62 -1.07
C ILE A 48 6.50 -12.00 -2.30
N ARG A 49 5.17 -12.09 -2.42
CA ARG A 49 4.42 -11.46 -3.51
C ARG A 49 3.30 -10.56 -3.00
N GLY A 50 3.01 -9.53 -3.78
CA GLY A 50 1.88 -8.64 -3.55
C GLY A 50 0.96 -8.57 -4.76
N ALA A 51 -0.07 -7.73 -4.68
CA ALA A 51 -1.11 -7.65 -5.71
C ALA A 51 -0.69 -7.03 -7.05
N LYS A 52 0.58 -6.59 -7.16
CA LYS A 52 1.24 -6.31 -8.44
C LYS A 52 1.22 -7.57 -9.31
N LYS A 53 1.57 -8.72 -8.72
CA LYS A 53 1.62 -10.04 -9.36
C LYS A 53 0.36 -10.85 -9.06
N LEU A 54 -0.02 -10.95 -7.78
CA LEU A 54 -1.17 -11.74 -7.32
C LEU A 54 -2.39 -10.85 -7.06
N GLY A 55 -3.00 -10.35 -8.14
CA GLY A 55 -4.11 -9.39 -8.07
C GLY A 55 -5.28 -9.83 -7.18
N GLY A 56 -5.52 -11.14 -7.05
CA GLY A 56 -6.56 -11.72 -6.19
C GLY A 56 -6.43 -11.35 -4.70
N LEU A 57 -5.24 -10.98 -4.23
CA LEU A 57 -5.04 -10.54 -2.84
C LEU A 57 -5.87 -9.29 -2.50
N MET A 58 -6.16 -8.42 -3.46
CA MET A 58 -6.99 -7.22 -3.23
C MET A 58 -8.48 -7.55 -3.07
N LYS A 59 -8.91 -8.78 -3.38
CA LYS A 59 -10.28 -9.27 -3.13
C LYS A 59 -10.46 -9.81 -1.71
N LEU A 60 -9.36 -10.02 -0.99
CA LEU A 60 -9.33 -10.45 0.40
C LEU A 60 -9.27 -9.23 1.32
N SER A 61 -9.89 -9.32 2.49
CA SER A 61 -9.67 -8.37 3.58
C SER A 61 -9.07 -9.07 4.79
N ALA A 62 -8.33 -8.33 5.62
CA ALA A 62 -7.73 -8.87 6.82
C ALA A 62 -7.83 -7.89 7.99
N GLN A 63 -8.08 -8.43 9.17
CA GLN A 63 -8.08 -7.72 10.45
C GLN A 63 -7.31 -8.54 11.50
N PHE A 64 -6.65 -7.89 12.47
CA PHE A 64 -6.07 -8.62 13.59
C PHE A 64 -7.17 -9.15 14.50
N VAL A 65 -6.96 -10.38 14.99
CA VAL A 65 -7.72 -10.88 16.12
C VAL A 65 -7.23 -10.14 17.37
N ASN A 66 -8.15 -9.50 18.10
CA ASN A 66 -7.82 -8.65 19.25
C ASN A 66 -6.83 -9.33 20.23
N GLY A 67 -5.71 -8.65 20.50
CA GLY A 67 -4.68 -9.10 21.43
C GLY A 67 -3.80 -10.24 20.91
N SER A 68 -3.77 -10.49 19.60
CA SER A 68 -3.00 -11.55 18.97
C SER A 68 -2.25 -11.07 17.74
N GLU A 69 -1.20 -11.81 17.35
CA GLU A 69 -0.54 -11.68 16.05
C GLU A 69 -1.33 -12.39 14.93
N VAL A 70 -2.38 -13.15 15.28
CA VAL A 70 -3.24 -13.85 14.32
C VAL A 70 -4.12 -12.84 13.58
N VAL A 71 -4.26 -13.06 12.27
CA VAL A 71 -5.18 -12.30 11.43
C VAL A 71 -6.36 -13.17 11.04
N GLU A 72 -7.55 -12.57 11.01
CA GLU A 72 -8.73 -13.14 10.38
C GLU A 72 -8.84 -12.56 8.97
N ILE A 73 -8.90 -13.45 7.98
CA ILE A 73 -8.94 -13.12 6.56
C ILE A 73 -10.33 -13.45 6.05
N THR A 74 -11.02 -12.46 5.47
CA THR A 74 -12.29 -12.66 4.77
C THR A 74 -12.01 -12.96 3.30
N LEU A 75 -12.53 -14.08 2.81
CA LEU A 75 -12.42 -14.56 1.45
C LEU A 75 -13.49 -13.93 0.53
N PRO A 76 -13.37 -14.04 -0.81
CA PRO A 76 -14.31 -13.38 -1.72
C PRO A 76 -15.75 -13.90 -1.63
N ASP A 77 -15.94 -15.13 -1.13
CA ASP A 77 -17.25 -15.72 -0.88
C ASP A 77 -17.86 -15.32 0.48
N GLY A 78 -17.16 -14.48 1.25
CA GLY A 78 -17.56 -14.01 2.57
C GLY A 78 -17.21 -14.96 3.72
N SER A 79 -16.66 -16.14 3.43
CA SER A 79 -16.12 -17.01 4.48
C SER A 79 -14.87 -16.41 5.11
N MET A 80 -14.58 -16.81 6.35
CA MET A 80 -13.45 -16.29 7.12
C MET A 80 -12.51 -17.43 7.51
N VAL A 81 -11.21 -17.15 7.48
CA VAL A 81 -10.17 -18.08 7.92
C VAL A 81 -9.11 -17.34 8.73
N ARG A 82 -8.64 -17.95 9.80
CA ARG A 82 -7.58 -17.38 10.64
C ARG A 82 -6.21 -17.85 10.16
N SER A 83 -5.18 -17.02 10.33
CA SER A 83 -3.82 -17.38 9.93
C SER A 83 -3.20 -18.54 10.73
N ASP A 84 -3.76 -18.88 11.88
CA ASP A 84 -3.38 -20.04 12.69
C ASP A 84 -4.16 -21.33 12.37
N ASP A 85 -5.10 -21.28 11.42
CA ASP A 85 -5.80 -22.47 10.94
C ASP A 85 -4.90 -23.30 10.03
N ALA A 86 -4.90 -24.62 10.22
CA ALA A 86 -4.17 -25.56 9.37
C ALA A 86 -4.58 -25.49 7.88
N GLN A 87 -5.80 -25.03 7.59
CA GLN A 87 -6.33 -24.87 6.24
C GLN A 87 -6.11 -23.46 5.64
N ALA A 88 -5.52 -22.52 6.39
CA ALA A 88 -5.40 -21.13 5.97
C ALA A 88 -4.72 -20.97 4.59
N ASN A 89 -3.57 -21.62 4.42
CA ASN A 89 -2.80 -21.55 3.17
C ASN A 89 -3.60 -22.12 1.99
N ASP A 90 -4.27 -23.26 2.16
CA ASP A 90 -5.07 -23.91 1.11
C ASP A 90 -6.29 -23.08 0.71
N LEU A 91 -6.95 -22.45 1.69
CA LEU A 91 -8.11 -21.60 1.46
C LEU A 91 -7.72 -20.30 0.75
N VAL A 92 -6.66 -19.62 1.21
CA VAL A 92 -6.14 -18.40 0.57
C VAL A 92 -5.66 -18.72 -0.84
N SER A 93 -4.91 -19.82 -1.02
CA SER A 93 -4.40 -20.25 -2.33
C SER A 93 -5.52 -20.49 -3.34
N ARG A 94 -6.57 -21.21 -2.93
CA ARG A 94 -7.77 -21.43 -3.77
C ARG A 94 -8.50 -20.14 -4.08
N ALA A 95 -8.65 -19.24 -3.10
CA ALA A 95 -9.36 -17.99 -3.28
C ALA A 95 -8.69 -17.06 -4.31
N ILE A 96 -7.35 -17.06 -4.38
CA ILE A 96 -6.60 -16.21 -5.31
C ILE A 96 -6.10 -16.92 -6.57
N GLY A 97 -6.25 -18.25 -6.64
CA GLY A 97 -5.80 -19.07 -7.76
C GLY A 97 -4.28 -19.17 -7.90
N ALA A 98 -3.53 -19.15 -6.79
CA ALA A 98 -2.07 -19.26 -6.76
C ALA A 98 -1.61 -20.05 -5.53
N ASN A 99 -0.56 -20.85 -5.66
CA ASN A 99 0.01 -21.63 -4.56
C ASN A 99 0.82 -20.72 -3.62
N VAL A 100 0.25 -20.38 -2.48
CA VAL A 100 0.85 -19.43 -1.54
C VAL A 100 0.82 -19.90 -0.10
N GLN A 101 1.74 -19.34 0.69
CA GLN A 101 1.78 -19.50 2.13
C GLN A 101 1.75 -18.16 2.83
N LEU A 102 0.95 -18.04 3.89
CA LEU A 102 0.98 -16.90 4.80
C LEU A 102 2.26 -16.97 5.65
N GLU A 103 3.01 -15.87 5.68
CA GLU A 103 4.22 -15.73 6.48
C GLU A 103 4.14 -14.49 7.36
N TYR A 104 4.47 -14.68 8.63
CA TYR A 104 4.65 -13.59 9.57
C TYR A 104 6.01 -12.93 9.39
N LEU A 105 6.08 -11.64 9.76
CA LEU A 105 7.25 -10.80 9.64
C LEU A 105 8.50 -11.44 10.28
N ARG A 106 9.61 -11.40 9.54
CA ARG A 106 10.91 -11.91 10.00
C ARG A 106 11.84 -10.76 10.40
N PRO A 107 12.85 -10.98 11.25
CA PRO A 107 13.85 -9.97 11.55
C PRO A 107 14.55 -9.43 10.29
N ALA A 108 14.97 -8.17 10.29
CA ALA A 108 15.66 -7.55 9.15
C ALA A 108 16.97 -8.26 8.74
N SER A 109 17.57 -9.03 9.65
CA SER A 109 18.77 -9.82 9.39
C SER A 109 18.53 -11.05 8.50
N ASP A 110 17.28 -11.49 8.35
CA ASP A 110 16.90 -12.65 7.53
C ASP A 110 16.76 -12.24 6.06
N LEU A 111 17.88 -11.86 5.43
CA LEU A 111 17.87 -11.26 4.09
C LEU A 111 17.27 -12.19 3.03
N ASP A 112 17.49 -13.49 3.14
CA ASP A 112 16.99 -14.48 2.18
C ASP A 112 15.45 -14.55 2.18
N HIS A 113 14.80 -14.31 3.33
CA HIS A 113 13.35 -14.19 3.42
C HIS A 113 12.80 -13.09 2.50
N TYR A 114 13.51 -11.97 2.38
CA TYR A 114 13.09 -10.76 1.66
C TYR A 114 13.53 -10.72 0.19
N ARG A 115 14.44 -11.61 -0.23
CA ARG A 115 14.93 -11.63 -1.61
C ARG A 115 13.80 -11.81 -2.62
N ARG A 116 13.95 -11.16 -3.77
CA ARG A 116 13.07 -11.37 -4.91
C ARG A 116 13.09 -12.83 -5.35
N GLY A 117 11.89 -13.39 -5.49
CA GLY A 117 11.73 -14.67 -6.18
C GLY A 117 11.90 -14.52 -7.69
N ALA A 118 11.74 -15.63 -8.41
CA ALA A 118 11.88 -15.66 -9.86
C ALA A 118 10.97 -14.64 -10.56
N PRO A 119 11.39 -14.05 -11.69
CA PRO A 119 10.52 -13.21 -12.49
C PRO A 119 9.32 -14.03 -13.02
N SER A 120 8.23 -13.34 -13.34
CA SER A 120 7.02 -13.98 -13.87
C SER A 120 7.04 -14.11 -15.40
N SER A 121 7.98 -13.43 -16.06
CA SER A 121 8.28 -13.54 -17.50
C SER A 121 9.79 -13.65 -17.70
N ASP A 122 10.21 -14.32 -18.78
CA ASP A 122 11.61 -14.32 -19.22
C ASP A 122 12.05 -12.95 -19.76
N ASP A 123 11.08 -12.09 -20.13
CA ASP A 123 11.31 -10.70 -20.52
C ASP A 123 11.06 -9.76 -19.33
N MET A 124 12.15 -9.30 -18.70
CA MET A 124 12.13 -8.36 -17.59
C MET A 124 11.47 -7.02 -17.98
N MET A 125 11.62 -6.57 -19.22
CA MET A 125 11.01 -5.31 -19.67
C MET A 125 9.50 -5.44 -19.82
N GLU A 126 9.02 -6.58 -20.32
CA GLU A 126 7.60 -6.89 -20.34
C GLU A 126 7.01 -6.92 -18.92
N GLU A 127 7.70 -7.56 -17.98
CA GLU A 127 7.28 -7.60 -16.58
C GLU A 127 7.19 -6.20 -15.95
N LEU A 128 8.24 -5.39 -16.13
CA LEU A 128 8.25 -4.01 -15.63
C LEU A 128 7.11 -3.18 -16.24
N ARG A 129 6.89 -3.28 -17.56
CA ARG A 129 5.77 -2.61 -18.22
C ARG A 129 4.43 -3.06 -17.67
N GLY A 130 4.24 -4.35 -17.44
CA GLY A 130 3.04 -4.90 -16.81
C GLY A 130 2.80 -4.36 -15.40
N VAL A 131 3.84 -4.32 -14.57
CA VAL A 131 3.78 -3.78 -13.19
C VAL A 131 3.42 -2.31 -13.18
N PHE A 132 4.03 -1.51 -14.05
CA PHE A 132 3.81 -0.06 -14.11
C PHE A 132 2.68 0.34 -15.07
N GLY A 133 1.99 -0.62 -15.68
CA GLY A 133 0.88 -0.38 -16.58
C GLY A 133 1.28 0.41 -17.83
N ARG A 134 2.50 0.24 -18.34
CA ARG A 134 3.02 0.94 -19.51
C ARG A 134 2.76 0.17 -20.79
N ASP A 135 2.40 0.89 -21.85
CA ASP A 135 2.37 0.33 -23.19
C ASP A 135 3.80 0.25 -23.77
N THR A 136 3.98 -0.47 -24.88
CA THR A 136 5.31 -0.73 -25.48
C THR A 136 6.11 0.53 -25.76
N ASP A 137 5.45 1.60 -26.19
CA ASP A 137 6.10 2.85 -26.61
C ASP A 137 6.18 3.90 -25.47
N GLU A 138 5.57 3.63 -24.31
CA GLU A 138 5.62 4.55 -23.18
C GLU A 138 6.94 4.38 -22.39
N PRO A 139 7.56 5.46 -21.92
CA PRO A 139 8.73 5.36 -21.05
C PRO A 139 8.35 4.70 -19.71
N LEU A 140 9.28 3.94 -19.12
CA LEU A 140 9.15 3.48 -17.74
C LEU A 140 9.31 4.67 -16.77
N PRO A 141 8.74 4.59 -15.54
CA PRO A 141 8.99 5.60 -14.53
C PRO A 141 10.47 5.70 -14.17
N ASP A 142 10.88 6.85 -13.67
CA ASP A 142 12.24 7.05 -13.15
C ASP A 142 12.44 6.19 -11.89
N PHE A 143 13.28 5.17 -12.00
CA PHE A 143 13.58 4.27 -10.89
C PHE A 143 14.58 4.85 -9.89
N SER A 144 15.26 5.96 -10.21
CA SER A 144 16.24 6.58 -9.31
C SER A 144 15.61 7.15 -8.03
N VAL A 145 14.29 7.35 -8.03
CA VAL A 145 13.51 7.78 -6.87
C VAL A 145 13.37 6.69 -5.80
N PHE A 146 13.66 5.43 -6.14
CA PHE A 146 13.59 4.33 -5.20
C PHE A 146 14.96 4.01 -4.58
N PRO A 147 15.01 3.59 -3.30
CA PRO A 147 16.22 3.06 -2.69
C PRO A 147 16.77 1.85 -3.48
N PRO A 148 18.09 1.69 -3.66
CA PRO A 148 18.68 0.56 -4.38
C PRO A 148 18.19 -0.81 -3.91
N GLU A 149 17.87 -0.93 -2.62
CA GLU A 149 17.39 -2.14 -1.96
C GLU A 149 16.10 -2.68 -2.57
N VAL A 150 15.25 -1.83 -3.18
CA VAL A 150 14.00 -2.30 -3.81
C VAL A 150 14.25 -3.16 -5.05
N MET A 151 15.46 -3.11 -5.62
CA MET A 151 15.84 -3.95 -6.75
C MET A 151 16.28 -5.35 -6.29
N GLU A 152 16.81 -5.48 -5.07
CA GLU A 152 17.29 -6.75 -4.51
C GLU A 152 16.19 -7.48 -3.71
N PHE A 153 15.37 -6.73 -2.99
CA PHE A 153 14.35 -7.27 -2.08
C PHE A 153 12.93 -6.93 -2.55
N GLU A 154 11.96 -7.82 -2.30
CA GLU A 154 10.54 -7.56 -2.57
C GLU A 154 9.95 -6.51 -1.64
N SER A 155 10.55 -6.36 -0.48
CA SER A 155 10.23 -5.35 0.53
C SER A 155 11.51 -5.07 1.32
N PRO A 156 11.76 -3.83 1.78
CA PRO A 156 12.92 -3.55 2.60
C PRO A 156 13.02 -4.53 3.78
N PRO A 157 14.20 -5.10 4.08
CA PRO A 157 14.32 -6.08 5.16
C PRO A 157 13.80 -5.56 6.50
N GLY A 158 13.03 -6.41 7.19
CA GLY A 158 12.37 -6.07 8.46
C GLY A 158 10.97 -5.47 8.30
N THR A 159 10.46 -5.36 7.07
CA THR A 159 9.10 -4.93 6.82
C THR A 159 8.51 -5.50 5.53
N TYR A 160 7.18 -5.42 5.37
CA TYR A 160 6.45 -5.73 4.15
C TYR A 160 5.87 -4.48 3.45
N TYR A 161 6.35 -3.28 3.78
CA TYR A 161 6.12 -2.09 2.95
C TYR A 161 6.79 -2.21 1.58
N ASP A 162 6.33 -1.44 0.61
CA ASP A 162 6.90 -1.47 -0.75
C ASP A 162 8.19 -0.66 -0.86
N CYS A 163 8.32 0.43 -0.09
CA CYS A 163 9.46 1.33 -0.16
C CYS A 163 9.64 2.11 1.15
N TRP A 164 8.62 2.89 1.53
CA TRP A 164 8.62 3.71 2.74
C TRP A 164 7.50 3.27 3.71
N PRO A 165 7.68 3.50 5.02
CA PRO A 165 6.77 3.01 6.05
C PRO A 165 5.40 3.70 6.06
N LEU A 166 5.31 4.92 5.52
CA LEU A 166 4.04 5.65 5.42
C LEU A 166 3.78 6.07 3.98
N MET A 167 2.54 5.89 3.54
CA MET A 167 2.01 6.49 2.32
C MET A 167 0.86 7.43 2.71
N VAL A 168 0.97 8.69 2.36
CA VAL A 168 0.01 9.74 2.73
C VAL A 168 -0.75 10.20 1.50
N MET A 169 -2.07 10.28 1.61
CA MET A 169 -2.96 10.89 0.62
C MET A 169 -3.73 12.05 1.22
N THR A 170 -4.39 12.83 0.37
CA THR A 170 -5.21 13.97 0.80
C THR A 170 -6.66 13.81 0.37
N THR A 171 -7.57 14.44 1.13
CA THR A 171 -8.99 14.50 0.76
C THR A 171 -9.18 15.22 -0.60
N SER A 172 -8.36 16.23 -0.89
CA SER A 172 -8.35 16.94 -2.17
C SER A 172 -7.90 16.07 -3.35
N ALA A 173 -6.89 15.22 -3.18
CA ALA A 173 -6.48 14.28 -4.23
C ALA A 173 -7.60 13.30 -4.59
N LEU A 174 -8.30 12.75 -3.60
CA LEU A 174 -9.43 11.85 -3.81
C LEU A 174 -10.61 12.56 -4.52
N ARG A 175 -10.93 13.80 -4.13
CA ARG A 175 -11.95 14.60 -4.83
C ARG A 175 -11.54 14.92 -6.26
N SER A 176 -10.29 15.29 -6.49
CA SER A 176 -9.77 15.63 -7.83
C SER A 176 -9.85 14.43 -8.77
N LEU A 177 -9.51 13.22 -8.30
CA LEU A 177 -9.70 11.99 -9.07
C LEU A 177 -11.17 11.70 -9.39
N ARG A 178 -12.09 11.89 -8.43
CA ARG A 178 -13.54 11.72 -8.67
C ARG A 178 -14.07 12.69 -9.72
N GLN A 179 -13.59 13.92 -9.71
CA GLN A 179 -13.96 14.94 -10.70
C GLN A 179 -13.41 14.60 -12.09
N ALA A 180 -12.17 14.12 -12.15
CA ALA A 180 -11.52 13.76 -13.41
C ALA A 180 -12.05 12.45 -14.03
N LEU A 181 -12.52 11.52 -13.20
CA LEU A 181 -13.00 10.21 -13.60
C LEU A 181 -14.42 9.95 -13.04
N PRO A 182 -15.46 10.65 -13.54
CA PRO A 182 -16.81 10.56 -13.01
C PRO A 182 -17.45 9.17 -13.18
N ASP A 183 -16.98 8.38 -14.15
CA ASP A 183 -17.46 7.01 -14.41
C ASP A 183 -16.71 5.95 -13.58
N SER A 184 -15.63 6.32 -12.89
CA SER A 184 -14.81 5.41 -12.08
C SER A 184 -15.20 5.44 -10.60
N VAL A 185 -15.16 4.28 -9.96
CA VAL A 185 -15.29 4.18 -8.50
C VAL A 185 -13.94 4.53 -7.85
N ILE A 186 -13.80 5.79 -7.41
CA ILE A 186 -12.62 6.27 -6.68
C ILE A 186 -12.80 6.04 -5.17
N ASP A 187 -12.21 4.95 -4.71
CA ASP A 187 -12.20 4.50 -3.33
C ASP A 187 -10.76 4.45 -2.79
N VAL A 188 -10.56 4.93 -1.57
CA VAL A 188 -9.25 5.00 -0.90
C VAL A 188 -8.58 3.62 -0.77
N ARG A 189 -9.37 2.54 -0.66
CA ARG A 189 -8.91 1.16 -0.57
C ARG A 189 -8.06 0.73 -1.78
N ARG A 190 -8.27 1.35 -2.96
CA ARG A 190 -7.42 1.11 -4.16
C ARG A 190 -5.99 1.58 -3.96
N PHE A 191 -5.83 2.69 -3.24
CA PHE A 191 -4.55 3.39 -3.14
C PHE A 191 -3.76 2.98 -1.90
N ARG A 192 -4.47 2.50 -0.88
CA ARG A 192 -3.90 1.94 0.35
C ARG A 192 -2.97 2.88 1.14
N PRO A 193 -3.37 4.14 1.38
CA PRO A 193 -2.60 5.04 2.23
C PRO A 193 -2.55 4.49 3.65
N SER A 194 -1.51 4.86 4.39
CA SER A 194 -1.45 4.75 5.85
C SER A 194 -2.27 5.89 6.49
N LEU A 195 -2.21 7.09 5.90
CA LEU A 195 -2.89 8.29 6.40
C LEU A 195 -3.60 9.02 5.26
N VAL A 196 -4.82 9.48 5.51
CA VAL A 196 -5.49 10.48 4.68
C VAL A 196 -5.51 11.79 5.46
N ILE A 197 -4.98 12.85 4.87
CA ILE A 197 -4.96 14.19 5.46
C ILE A 197 -6.12 15.00 4.89
N ASP A 198 -6.94 15.57 5.77
CA ASP A 198 -7.91 16.57 5.37
C ASP A 198 -7.20 17.87 5.00
N THR A 199 -7.59 18.38 3.84
CA THR A 199 -7.08 19.62 3.25
C THR A 199 -8.18 20.68 3.11
N GLY A 200 -9.37 20.43 3.69
CA GLY A 200 -10.58 21.25 3.55
C GLY A 200 -10.88 21.54 2.08
N GLU A 201 -11.00 22.82 1.73
CA GLU A 201 -11.38 23.28 0.38
C GLU A 201 -10.23 23.32 -0.65
N GLN A 202 -9.03 22.83 -0.32
CA GLN A 202 -7.96 22.75 -1.33
C GLN A 202 -8.35 21.84 -2.49
N THR A 203 -7.75 22.08 -3.65
CA THR A 203 -7.98 21.32 -4.89
C THR A 203 -6.66 20.75 -5.43
N GLY A 204 -6.77 19.74 -6.29
CA GLY A 204 -5.61 19.06 -6.87
C GLY A 204 -4.90 18.17 -5.86
N HIS A 205 -3.57 18.17 -5.95
CA HIS A 205 -2.66 17.25 -5.26
C HIS A 205 -1.61 18.04 -4.45
N PRO A 206 -2.01 18.78 -3.40
CA PRO A 206 -1.09 19.61 -2.63
C PRO A 206 0.05 18.79 -2.01
N GLU A 207 -0.15 17.48 -1.80
CA GLU A 207 0.85 16.58 -1.23
C GLU A 207 2.10 16.40 -2.09
N PHE A 208 2.04 16.65 -3.41
CA PHE A 208 3.24 16.59 -4.26
C PHE A 208 4.27 17.64 -3.86
N GLY A 209 3.82 18.79 -3.35
CA GLY A 209 4.68 19.86 -2.86
C GLY A 209 5.21 19.66 -1.44
N TRP A 210 4.98 18.49 -0.83
CA TRP A 210 5.41 18.21 0.55
C TRP A 210 6.77 17.53 0.64
N ALA A 211 7.26 16.91 -0.44
CA ALA A 211 8.58 16.28 -0.51
C ALA A 211 9.69 17.19 0.06
N GLY A 212 10.52 16.63 0.94
CA GLY A 212 11.59 17.32 1.65
C GLY A 212 11.16 18.15 2.86
N LYS A 213 9.86 18.22 3.17
CA LYS A 213 9.34 18.93 4.36
C LYS A 213 9.11 17.97 5.52
N THR A 214 9.28 18.49 6.73
CA THR A 214 8.91 17.80 7.97
C THR A 214 7.57 18.34 8.48
N ALA A 215 6.73 17.46 8.99
CA ALA A 215 5.48 17.82 9.64
C ALA A 215 5.28 17.05 10.93
N ARG A 216 4.59 17.69 11.87
CA ARG A 216 4.08 17.06 13.09
C ARG A 216 2.61 16.73 12.92
N LEU A 217 2.22 15.54 13.38
CA LEU A 217 0.85 15.04 13.47
C LEU A 217 0.70 14.29 14.81
N GLY A 218 -0.18 14.79 15.68
CA GLY A 218 -0.26 14.28 17.06
C GLY A 218 1.08 14.39 17.78
N GLU A 219 1.58 13.27 18.29
CA GLU A 219 2.90 13.18 18.94
C GLU A 219 4.05 12.82 17.97
N CYS A 220 3.70 12.45 16.73
CA CYS A 220 4.63 11.96 15.72
C CYS A 220 5.17 13.10 14.84
N GLU A 221 6.43 12.97 14.42
CA GLU A 221 7.04 13.81 13.38
C GLU A 221 7.46 12.93 12.21
N ILE A 222 7.10 13.35 10.99
CA ILE A 222 7.41 12.65 9.75
C ILE A 222 8.09 13.60 8.76
N GLU A 223 8.94 13.05 7.91
CA GLU A 223 9.53 13.76 6.78
C GLU A 223 9.01 13.15 5.48
N PHE A 224 8.35 13.96 4.66
CA PHE A 224 7.87 13.57 3.36
C PHE A 224 9.05 13.37 2.40
N GLN A 225 9.09 12.23 1.71
CA GLN A 225 10.21 11.82 0.87
C GLN A 225 9.98 12.21 -0.58
N SER A 226 9.13 11.47 -1.27
CA SER A 226 8.84 11.66 -2.69
C SER A 226 7.36 11.37 -3.00
N PRO A 227 6.80 11.94 -4.07
CA PRO A 227 5.52 11.48 -4.61
C PRO A 227 5.55 9.96 -4.83
N CYS A 228 4.42 9.30 -4.59
CA CYS A 228 4.33 7.84 -4.63
C CYS A 228 3.99 7.35 -6.06
N PRO A 229 4.91 6.66 -6.76
CA PRO A 229 4.60 6.10 -8.07
C PRO A 229 3.59 4.98 -7.96
N ARG A 230 2.55 5.02 -8.79
CA ARG A 230 1.45 4.05 -8.76
C ARG A 230 1.67 2.97 -9.79
N CYS A 231 1.43 1.73 -9.37
CA CYS A 231 1.53 0.54 -10.20
C CYS A 231 0.12 -0.01 -10.53
N VAL A 232 0.08 -1.07 -11.34
CA VAL A 232 -1.13 -1.80 -11.76
C VAL A 232 -2.05 -2.21 -10.60
N MET A 233 -1.53 -2.27 -9.37
CA MET A 233 -2.30 -2.58 -8.16
C MET A 233 -3.54 -1.68 -7.98
N VAL A 234 -3.49 -0.41 -8.38
CA VAL A 234 -4.65 0.50 -8.26
C VAL A 234 -5.78 0.18 -9.25
N THR A 235 -5.52 -0.67 -10.24
CA THR A 235 -6.49 -1.11 -11.25
C THR A 235 -7.20 -2.41 -10.88
N ARG A 236 -6.77 -3.10 -9.82
CA ARG A 236 -7.33 -4.39 -9.40
C ARG A 236 -8.75 -4.22 -8.86
N ASP A 237 -9.51 -5.31 -8.89
CA ASP A 237 -10.71 -5.42 -8.05
C ASP A 237 -10.33 -5.23 -6.58
N VAL A 238 -11.21 -4.63 -5.78
CA VAL A 238 -11.00 -4.41 -4.35
C VAL A 238 -12.21 -4.90 -3.57
N GLY A 239 -11.98 -5.84 -2.65
CA GLY A 239 -13.07 -6.56 -2.00
C GLY A 239 -13.98 -7.27 -3.01
N SER A 240 -15.26 -7.37 -2.66
CA SER A 240 -16.32 -7.89 -3.54
C SER A 240 -17.15 -6.78 -4.20
N ASP A 241 -16.92 -5.52 -3.83
CA ASP A 241 -17.79 -4.38 -4.14
C ASP A 241 -17.18 -3.37 -5.12
N ILE A 242 -15.86 -3.43 -5.39
CA ILE A 242 -15.19 -2.52 -6.31
C ILE A 242 -14.57 -3.31 -7.46
N ALA A 243 -15.10 -3.12 -8.67
CA ALA A 243 -14.55 -3.71 -9.88
C ALA A 243 -13.18 -3.12 -10.26
N GLY A 244 -12.35 -3.92 -10.92
CA GLY A 244 -11.10 -3.46 -11.52
C GLY A 244 -11.34 -2.34 -12.54
N ASP A 245 -10.43 -1.36 -12.56
CA ASP A 245 -10.55 -0.18 -13.42
C ASP A 245 -9.18 0.32 -13.91
N ARG A 246 -8.92 0.15 -15.21
CA ARG A 246 -7.68 0.58 -15.85
C ARG A 246 -7.64 2.09 -16.10
N ALA A 247 -8.79 2.76 -16.17
CA ALA A 247 -8.87 4.20 -16.41
C ALA A 247 -8.19 4.99 -15.29
N VAL A 248 -8.29 4.50 -14.05
CA VAL A 248 -7.64 5.09 -12.88
C VAL A 248 -6.12 5.21 -13.06
N LEU A 249 -5.43 4.10 -13.36
CA LEU A 249 -3.98 4.16 -13.57
C LEU A 249 -3.62 4.93 -14.84
N ARG A 250 -4.43 4.85 -15.90
CA ARG A 250 -4.16 5.60 -17.14
C ARG A 250 -4.23 7.10 -16.95
N HIS A 251 -5.19 7.57 -16.16
CA HIS A 251 -5.25 8.98 -15.75
C HIS A 251 -4.02 9.36 -14.92
N ILE A 252 -3.66 8.56 -13.91
CA ILE A 252 -2.48 8.82 -13.06
C ILE A 252 -1.19 8.88 -13.89
N ILE A 253 -1.02 8.00 -14.87
CA ILE A 253 0.13 8.02 -15.79
C ILE A 253 0.19 9.31 -16.61
N ARG A 254 -0.93 9.73 -17.19
CA ARG A 254 -0.96 10.84 -18.17
C ARG A 254 -0.96 12.22 -17.51
N GLU A 255 -1.74 12.37 -16.45
CA GLU A 255 -2.03 13.68 -15.86
C GLU A 255 -1.20 13.96 -14.61
N LEU A 256 -0.72 12.91 -13.93
CA LEU A 256 -0.04 13.02 -12.62
C LEU A 256 1.39 12.46 -12.65
N ASP A 257 1.98 12.30 -13.83
CA ASP A 257 3.32 11.74 -14.02
C ASP A 257 3.51 10.39 -13.27
N GLN A 258 2.47 9.54 -13.33
CA GLN A 258 2.40 8.26 -12.64
C GLN A 258 2.40 8.34 -11.10
N ASN A 259 2.26 9.52 -10.49
CA ASN A 259 2.29 9.71 -9.05
C ASN A 259 0.91 9.96 -8.45
N LEU A 260 0.68 9.48 -7.23
CA LEU A 260 -0.50 9.83 -6.42
C LEU A 260 -0.22 9.55 -4.94
N GLY A 261 -0.43 10.55 -4.09
CA GLY A 261 0.03 10.50 -2.71
C GLY A 261 1.53 10.76 -2.59
N VAL A 262 2.03 10.76 -1.36
CA VAL A 262 3.42 11.05 -1.01
C VAL A 262 3.91 10.05 0.03
N TYR A 263 5.13 9.55 -0.14
CA TYR A 263 5.77 8.72 0.87
C TYR A 263 6.32 9.56 2.01
N ALA A 264 6.35 8.99 3.22
CA ALA A 264 7.00 9.61 4.36
C ALA A 264 7.76 8.59 5.20
N LYS A 265 8.81 9.07 5.87
CA LYS A 265 9.54 8.33 6.90
C LYS A 265 9.28 8.97 8.27
N ILE A 266 9.43 8.16 9.32
CA ILE A 266 9.24 8.60 10.70
C ILE A 266 10.54 9.26 11.18
N ILE A 267 10.43 10.47 11.71
CA ILE A 267 11.53 11.18 12.39
C ILE A 267 11.43 10.99 13.90
N LYS A 268 10.19 11.07 14.43
CA LYS A 268 9.90 10.85 15.84
C LYS A 268 8.66 9.95 15.98
N PRO A 269 8.79 8.76 16.59
CA PRO A 269 7.66 7.93 16.99
C PRO A 269 6.67 8.65 17.90
N GLY A 270 5.41 8.21 17.87
CA GLY A 270 4.36 8.78 18.72
C GLY A 270 2.97 8.25 18.38
N VAL A 271 2.01 8.60 19.24
CA VAL A 271 0.59 8.34 18.98
C VAL A 271 0.03 9.38 18.02
N VAL A 272 -0.80 8.90 17.08
CA VAL A 272 -1.56 9.71 16.13
C VAL A 272 -3.02 9.28 16.22
N ALA A 273 -3.93 10.24 16.28
CA ALA A 273 -5.37 10.03 16.24
C ALA A 273 -6.03 10.74 15.06
N ALA A 274 -7.16 10.22 14.59
CA ALA A 274 -8.03 10.95 13.68
C ALA A 274 -8.46 12.27 14.33
N GLY A 275 -8.46 13.34 13.53
CA GLY A 275 -8.67 14.72 13.99
C GLY A 275 -7.40 15.45 14.45
N ASP A 276 -6.27 14.76 14.64
CA ASP A 276 -5.02 15.43 14.99
C ASP A 276 -4.61 16.43 13.91
N SER A 277 -4.18 17.61 14.34
CA SER A 277 -3.72 18.64 13.42
C SER A 277 -2.35 18.31 12.85
N MET A 278 -2.19 18.48 11.54
CA MET A 278 -0.90 18.41 10.87
C MET A 278 -0.31 19.82 10.68
N ARG A 279 0.96 20.01 11.06
CA ARG A 279 1.66 21.30 10.89
C ARG A 279 3.07 21.06 10.35
N PHE A 280 3.44 21.77 9.30
CA PHE A 280 4.83 21.81 8.83
C PHE A 280 5.73 22.49 9.86
N MET A 281 6.97 22.01 9.95
CA MET A 281 8.01 22.49 10.86
C MET A 281 9.03 23.38 10.14
#